data_AF-A0A9C9U2Q4-F1
#
_entry.id   AF-A0A9C9U2Q4-F1
#
_cell.length_a   1.000
_cell.length_b   1.000
_cell.length_c   1.000
_cell.angle_alpha   90.00
_cell.angle_beta   90.00
_cell.angle_gamma   90.00
#
_symmetry.space_group_name_H-M   'P 1'
#
loop_
_entity.id
_entity.type
_entity.pdbx_description
1 polymer ?
#
loop_
_entity_poly.entity_id
_entity_poly.type
_entity_poly.pdbx_seq_one_letter_code
_entity_poly.pdbx_strand_id
1 'polypeptide(L)'
;MSQFKHKKALMGAALLATAPAAAVKASGGGSTEGSKSQRGVNHLTLEEAPLENITICVPGKSATGMTGDFRFLPDKVAVVIDPFEKNYVKMTFVVSHMTASPKNRKLILAYSPQLSPSPQIPTPKSINKLELDLSAAEILGIYNVSDFGMEAQPETRIGAGNPAPRVKWEFDINLDNSTVPVMMNSGKDTIYVQAALLNSDDWESQKFDNMILSEVDTIQFVPNECPKMMDGKRVSEFNMSEDGVNKNGDGSNGGDSTTNGEGK
;
A
#
# COMPACT_ATOMS: atom_id res chain seq x y z
N MET A 1 -10.70 -16.43 15.95
CA MET A 1 -10.37 -16.12 17.37
C MET A 1 -8.97 -15.55 17.61
N SER A 2 -7.95 -15.80 16.76
CA SER A 2 -6.58 -15.28 16.98
C SER A 2 -6.42 -13.78 16.74
N GLN A 3 -6.94 -13.21 15.64
CA GLN A 3 -6.78 -11.78 15.32
C GLN A 3 -7.34 -10.82 16.38
N PHE A 4 -8.46 -11.19 17.03
CA PHE A 4 -9.08 -10.39 18.10
C PHE A 4 -8.19 -10.22 19.34
N LYS A 5 -7.37 -11.23 19.68
CA LYS A 5 -6.40 -11.13 20.79
C LYS A 5 -5.30 -10.12 20.47
N HIS A 6 -4.85 -10.09 19.23
CA HIS A 6 -3.75 -9.23 18.78
C HIS A 6 -4.19 -7.79 18.56
N LYS A 7 -5.43 -7.55 18.09
CA LYS A 7 -6.03 -6.20 18.09
C LYS A 7 -6.07 -5.62 19.51
N LYS A 8 -6.50 -6.40 20.50
CA LYS A 8 -6.48 -6.00 21.91
C LYS A 8 -5.06 -5.75 22.44
N ALA A 9 -4.09 -6.56 22.02
CA ALA A 9 -2.69 -6.36 22.39
C ALA A 9 -2.09 -5.08 21.78
N LEU A 10 -2.37 -4.82 20.50
CA LEU A 10 -1.95 -3.60 19.80
C LEU A 10 -2.58 -2.35 20.42
N MET A 11 -3.89 -2.40 20.70
CA MET A 11 -4.59 -1.35 21.45
C MET A 11 -4.06 -1.20 22.89
N GLY A 12 -3.72 -2.31 23.55
CA GLY A 12 -3.11 -2.29 24.88
C GLY A 12 -1.75 -1.62 24.88
N ALA A 13 -0.91 -1.90 23.90
CA ALA A 13 0.38 -1.24 23.72
C ALA A 13 0.23 0.26 23.48
N ALA A 14 -0.78 0.66 22.69
CA ALA A 14 -1.11 2.07 22.47
C ALA A 14 -1.51 2.80 23.76
N LEU A 15 -2.32 2.16 24.60
CA LEU A 15 -2.74 2.71 25.90
C LEU A 15 -1.57 2.83 26.88
N LEU A 16 -0.62 1.89 26.85
CA LEU A 16 0.57 1.95 27.70
C LEU A 16 1.56 3.03 27.24
N ALA A 17 1.67 3.27 25.93
CA ALA A 17 2.54 4.31 25.37
C ALA A 17 2.00 5.74 25.56
N THR A 18 0.68 5.88 25.77
CA THR A 18 0.02 7.18 26.00
C THR A 18 -0.10 7.56 27.49
N ALA A 19 0.34 6.69 28.40
CA ALA A 19 0.49 7.05 29.81
C ALA A 19 1.69 8.01 29.98
N PRO A 20 1.60 9.04 30.84
CA PRO A 20 2.71 9.95 31.07
C PRO A 20 3.88 9.17 31.68
N ALA A 21 4.90 8.91 30.88
CA ALA A 21 6.11 8.24 31.33
C ALA A 21 6.87 9.18 32.28
N ALA A 22 6.83 8.89 33.58
CA ALA A 22 7.79 9.44 34.52
C ALA A 22 9.20 9.12 34.02
N ALA A 23 10.02 10.17 33.87
CA ALA A 23 11.33 10.13 33.25
C ALA A 23 12.25 9.07 33.86
N VAL A 24 12.38 7.92 33.20
CA VAL A 24 13.48 7.00 33.42
C VAL A 24 14.67 7.54 32.63
N LYS A 25 15.68 8.04 33.34
CA LYS A 25 17.00 8.40 32.79
C LYS A 25 17.54 7.22 31.97
N ALA A 26 17.49 7.33 30.64
CA ALA A 26 18.13 6.38 29.75
C ALA A 26 19.64 6.62 29.74
N SER A 27 20.38 5.66 30.30
CA SER A 27 21.82 5.52 30.11
C SER A 27 22.13 5.14 28.66
N GLY A 28 23.22 5.71 28.14
CA GLY A 28 23.78 5.55 26.80
C GLY A 28 23.54 4.21 26.09
N GLY A 29 22.90 4.33 24.93
CA GLY A 29 22.84 3.32 23.87
C GLY A 29 22.33 4.04 22.62
N GLY A 30 23.23 4.71 21.91
CA GLY A 30 22.90 5.56 20.76
C GLY A 30 22.16 4.75 19.68
N SER A 31 20.84 4.93 19.60
CA SER A 31 20.08 4.61 18.40
C SER A 31 20.15 5.84 17.53
N THR A 32 20.91 5.73 16.44
CA THR A 32 21.13 6.82 15.49
C THR A 32 19.84 7.12 14.73
N GLU A 33 19.07 8.09 15.24
CA GLU A 33 18.23 8.95 14.41
C GLU A 33 19.14 9.64 13.37
N GLY A 34 19.33 9.01 12.21
CA GLY A 34 20.28 9.46 11.19
C GLY A 34 20.83 8.38 10.26
N SER A 35 20.42 7.11 10.39
CA SER A 35 20.78 6.10 9.39
C SER A 35 20.06 6.41 8.06
N LYS A 36 20.80 6.39 6.94
CA LYS A 36 20.24 6.55 5.59
C LYS A 36 19.06 5.57 5.41
N SER A 37 18.04 5.97 4.63
CA SER A 37 16.91 5.07 4.36
C SER A 37 17.39 3.76 3.74
N GLN A 38 17.06 2.65 4.41
CA GLN A 38 17.40 1.30 3.99
C GLN A 38 16.10 0.53 3.80
N ARG A 39 15.62 0.49 2.55
CA ARG A 39 14.41 -0.28 2.20
C ARG A 39 14.54 -1.73 2.65
N GLY A 40 13.51 -2.24 3.32
CA GLY A 40 13.43 -3.57 3.92
C GLY A 40 14.05 -3.71 5.31
N VAL A 41 14.81 -2.71 5.77
CA VAL A 41 15.49 -2.73 7.07
C VAL A 41 14.84 -1.75 8.05
N ASN A 42 14.55 -0.53 7.61
CA ASN A 42 13.88 0.50 8.42
C ASN A 42 12.74 1.22 7.67
N HIS A 43 12.37 0.72 6.48
CA HIS A 43 11.29 1.26 5.68
C HIS A 43 10.73 0.17 4.75
N LEU A 44 9.41 0.05 4.68
CA LEU A 44 8.70 -0.74 3.66
C LEU A 44 8.13 0.22 2.62
N THR A 45 7.79 -0.32 1.45
CA THR A 45 6.99 0.40 0.46
C THR A 45 5.68 -0.35 0.29
N LEU A 46 4.56 0.36 0.30
CA LEU A 46 3.22 -0.12 0.01
C LEU A 46 2.81 0.47 -1.34
N GLU A 47 2.24 -0.37 -2.19
CA GLU A 47 1.81 0.04 -3.53
C GLU A 47 0.44 -0.59 -3.76
N GLU A 48 -0.52 0.15 -4.29
CA GLU A 48 -1.77 -0.45 -4.77
C GLU A 48 -1.66 -0.83 -6.24
N ALA A 49 -2.11 -2.04 -6.54
CA ALA A 49 -2.30 -2.54 -7.88
C ALA A 49 -3.82 -2.75 -8.08
N PRO A 50 -4.46 -1.96 -8.96
CA PRO A 50 -5.84 -2.23 -9.31
C PRO A 50 -5.94 -3.56 -10.05
N LEU A 51 -7.08 -4.23 -9.91
CA LEU A 51 -7.43 -5.43 -10.66
C LEU A 51 -8.73 -5.21 -11.44
N GLU A 52 -9.21 -6.26 -12.08
CA GLU A 52 -10.41 -6.29 -12.93
C GLU A 52 -11.63 -5.61 -12.27
N ASN A 53 -12.41 -4.89 -13.09
CA ASN A 53 -13.66 -4.22 -12.69
C ASN A 53 -13.50 -3.07 -11.68
N ILE A 54 -12.31 -2.47 -11.59
CA ILE A 54 -12.08 -1.24 -10.83
C ILE A 54 -11.73 -0.09 -11.76
N THR A 55 -12.32 1.06 -11.46
CA THR A 55 -11.82 2.35 -11.96
C THR A 55 -11.08 3.07 -10.83
N ILE A 56 -9.81 3.39 -11.07
CA ILE A 56 -8.97 4.17 -10.15
C ILE A 56 -8.76 5.58 -10.68
N CYS A 57 -8.92 6.53 -9.77
CA CYS A 57 -8.79 7.95 -9.98
C CYS A 57 -7.55 8.45 -9.24
N VAL A 58 -6.63 9.13 -9.94
CA VAL A 58 -5.42 9.69 -9.32
C VAL A 58 -5.36 11.21 -9.46
N PRO A 59 -4.86 11.95 -8.45
CA PRO A 59 -4.71 13.40 -8.53
C PRO A 59 -3.54 13.81 -9.44
N GLY A 60 -3.82 14.60 -10.48
CA GLY A 60 -2.85 15.14 -11.41
C GLY A 60 -2.52 14.20 -12.58
N LYS A 61 -1.85 14.74 -13.61
CA LYS A 61 -1.26 13.95 -14.70
C LYS A 61 0.04 13.30 -14.23
N SER A 62 0.02 12.34 -13.32
CA SER A 62 1.21 11.51 -13.06
C SER A 62 1.20 10.23 -13.90
N ALA A 63 1.01 10.39 -15.22
CA ALA A 63 1.40 9.37 -16.19
C ALA A 63 2.93 9.30 -16.37
N THR A 64 3.68 10.24 -15.78
CA THR A 64 5.14 10.35 -15.95
C THR A 64 5.97 9.29 -15.23
N GLY A 65 5.33 8.34 -14.51
CA GLY A 65 5.97 7.15 -13.95
C GLY A 65 5.39 5.82 -14.48
N MET A 66 4.42 5.88 -15.40
CA MET A 66 3.67 4.70 -15.89
C MET A 66 4.28 4.07 -17.14
N THR A 67 5.60 3.93 -17.18
CA THR A 67 6.30 3.21 -18.25
C THR A 67 6.72 1.84 -17.74
N GLY A 68 5.89 0.82 -17.98
CA GLY A 68 6.16 -0.59 -17.66
C GLY A 68 4.95 -1.31 -17.08
N ASP A 69 5.04 -2.64 -17.00
CA ASP A 69 3.99 -3.56 -16.51
C ASP A 69 3.62 -3.36 -15.02
N PHE A 70 4.29 -2.44 -14.31
CA PHE A 70 3.98 -2.05 -12.93
C PHE A 70 3.70 -0.56 -12.85
N ARG A 71 2.43 -0.21 -12.69
CA ARG A 71 1.94 1.15 -12.51
C ARG A 71 2.01 1.50 -11.02
N PHE A 72 3.06 2.19 -10.59
CA PHE A 72 3.09 2.75 -9.23
C PHE A 72 2.00 3.82 -9.12
N LEU A 73 1.00 3.56 -8.28
CA LEU A 73 -0.02 4.56 -7.93
C LEU A 73 0.56 5.53 -6.89
N PRO A 74 0.08 6.79 -6.86
CA PRO A 74 0.42 7.69 -5.76
C PRO A 74 -0.23 7.21 -4.45
N ASP A 75 0.34 7.60 -3.31
CA ASP A 75 -0.15 7.32 -1.95
C ASP A 75 -1.58 7.83 -1.66
N LYS A 76 -2.24 8.46 -2.64
CA LYS A 76 -3.65 8.81 -2.57
C LYS A 76 -4.36 8.50 -3.88
N VAL A 77 -5.38 7.67 -3.76
CA VAL A 77 -6.24 7.27 -4.87
C VAL A 77 -7.71 7.40 -4.50
N ALA A 78 -8.57 7.57 -5.50
CA ALA A 78 -9.99 7.29 -5.33
C ALA A 78 -10.38 6.05 -6.15
N VAL A 79 -11.19 5.19 -5.55
CA VAL A 79 -11.68 3.95 -6.13
C VAL A 79 -13.16 4.14 -6.41
N VAL A 80 -13.53 4.04 -7.68
CA VAL A 80 -14.94 4.11 -8.09
C VAL A 80 -15.61 2.79 -7.76
N ILE A 81 -16.70 2.87 -7.01
CA ILE A 81 -17.54 1.74 -6.66
C ILE A 81 -18.94 2.03 -7.23
N ASP A 82 -19.43 1.15 -8.08
CA ASP A 82 -20.85 1.15 -8.45
C ASP A 82 -21.64 0.52 -7.29
N PRO A 83 -22.52 1.26 -6.60
CA PRO A 83 -23.28 0.75 -5.45
C PRO A 83 -24.34 -0.28 -5.84
N PHE A 84 -24.64 -0.45 -7.13
CA PHE A 84 -25.60 -1.43 -7.65
C PHE A 84 -24.92 -2.67 -8.26
N GLU A 85 -23.60 -2.63 -8.45
CA GLU A 85 -22.83 -3.73 -8.99
C GLU A 85 -22.67 -4.85 -7.94
N LYS A 86 -22.96 -6.08 -8.37
CA LYS A 86 -22.92 -7.26 -7.48
C LYS A 86 -21.59 -8.00 -7.57
N ASN A 87 -20.75 -7.66 -8.53
CA ASN A 87 -19.41 -8.22 -8.66
C ASN A 87 -18.52 -7.73 -7.51
N TYR A 88 -17.71 -8.63 -6.97
CA TYR A 88 -16.75 -8.30 -5.92
C TYR A 88 -15.70 -7.36 -6.49
N VAL A 89 -15.54 -6.22 -5.85
CA VAL A 89 -14.46 -5.30 -6.17
C VAL A 89 -13.19 -5.79 -5.46
N LYS A 90 -12.14 -6.14 -6.22
CA LYS A 90 -10.87 -6.65 -5.66
C LYS A 90 -9.75 -5.64 -5.83
N MET A 91 -9.10 -5.31 -4.73
CA MET A 91 -7.91 -4.45 -4.71
C MET A 91 -6.70 -5.23 -4.23
N THR A 92 -5.58 -5.12 -4.94
CA THR A 92 -4.31 -5.74 -4.54
C THR A 92 -3.39 -4.70 -3.93
N PHE A 93 -2.82 -5.03 -2.77
CA PHE A 93 -1.73 -4.26 -2.18
C PHE A 93 -0.43 -5.02 -2.32
N VAL A 94 0.63 -4.33 -2.69
CA VAL A 94 1.96 -4.90 -2.89
C VAL A 94 2.90 -4.28 -1.87
N VAL A 95 3.33 -5.08 -0.89
CA VAL A 95 4.38 -4.66 0.03
C VAL A 95 5.72 -5.06 -0.57
N SER A 96 6.54 -4.09 -0.92
CA SER A 96 7.79 -4.30 -1.65
C SER A 96 9.04 -3.99 -0.81
N HIS A 97 10.20 -4.35 -1.37
CA HIS A 97 11.52 -4.11 -0.80
C HIS A 97 11.85 -4.76 0.54
N MET A 98 11.13 -5.78 0.98
CA MET A 98 11.50 -6.52 2.19
C MET A 98 12.80 -7.28 1.98
N THR A 99 13.83 -6.94 2.75
CA THR A 99 15.13 -7.63 2.66
C THR A 99 15.05 -9.00 3.32
N ALA A 100 15.86 -9.92 2.83
CA ALA A 100 16.18 -11.18 3.47
C ALA A 100 16.48 -11.03 4.96
N SER A 101 16.06 -12.02 5.72
CA SER A 101 16.28 -12.12 7.16
C SER A 101 16.39 -13.60 7.54
N PRO A 102 17.30 -13.96 8.45
CA PRO A 102 17.37 -15.30 9.02
C PRO A 102 16.25 -15.57 10.05
N LYS A 103 15.35 -14.60 10.26
CA LYS A 103 14.24 -14.72 11.20
C LYS A 103 12.91 -14.74 10.46
N ASN A 104 12.02 -15.60 10.94
CA ASN A 104 10.61 -15.54 10.60
C ASN A 104 10.02 -14.20 11.05
N ARG A 105 9.17 -13.64 10.19
CA ARG A 105 8.51 -12.36 10.40
C ARG A 105 7.00 -12.47 10.15
N LYS A 106 6.26 -11.51 10.69
CA LYS A 106 4.85 -11.27 10.42
C LYS A 106 4.75 -10.00 9.59
N LEU A 107 4.11 -10.10 8.44
CA LEU A 107 3.70 -8.95 7.67
C LEU A 107 2.21 -8.72 7.90
N ILE A 108 1.86 -7.50 8.27
CA ILE A 108 0.52 -7.10 8.68
C ILE A 108 0.09 -5.98 7.75
N LEU A 109 -1.10 -6.08 7.20
CA LEU A 109 -1.76 -5.00 6.47
C LEU A 109 -2.97 -4.57 7.30
N ALA A 110 -3.05 -3.30 7.64
CA ALA A 110 -4.13 -2.75 8.44
C ALA A 110 -4.66 -1.46 7.82
N TYR A 111 -5.93 -1.16 8.09
CA TYR A 111 -6.51 0.13 7.74
C TYR A 111 -7.17 0.78 8.96
N SER A 112 -7.39 2.09 8.88
CA SER A 112 -8.25 2.83 9.79
C SER A 112 -9.04 3.87 8.99
N PRO A 113 -10.29 4.18 9.36
CA PRO A 113 -11.04 5.29 8.75
C PRO A 113 -10.49 6.67 9.13
N GLN A 114 -9.54 6.74 10.07
CA GLN A 114 -8.93 7.99 10.51
C GLN A 114 -7.46 7.81 10.91
N LEU A 115 -6.70 8.89 10.75
CA LEU A 115 -5.35 8.99 11.27
C LEU A 115 -5.35 9.39 12.74
N SER A 116 -4.35 8.92 13.46
CA SER A 116 -4.08 9.37 14.81
C SER A 116 -3.40 10.75 14.79
N PRO A 117 -3.74 11.67 15.70
CA PRO A 117 -3.05 12.97 15.78
C PRO A 117 -1.58 12.84 16.21
N SER A 118 -1.19 11.69 16.76
CA SER A 118 0.19 11.38 17.13
C SER A 118 0.42 9.87 17.10
N PRO A 119 1.63 9.39 16.80
CA PRO A 119 1.91 7.95 16.80
C PRO A 119 1.57 7.28 18.14
N GLN A 120 0.62 6.34 18.10
CA GLN A 120 0.12 5.66 19.30
C GLN A 120 1.08 4.57 19.81
N ILE A 121 1.94 4.03 18.95
CA ILE A 121 3.03 3.11 19.33
C ILE A 121 4.35 3.70 18.82
N PRO A 122 5.36 3.91 19.68
CA PRO A 122 6.65 4.41 19.24
C PRO A 122 7.37 3.34 18.43
N THR A 123 7.72 3.65 17.19
CA THR A 123 8.52 2.78 16.30
C THR A 123 9.87 3.45 16.00
N PRO A 124 10.83 3.45 16.95
CA PRO A 124 12.10 4.18 16.80
C PRO A 124 12.97 3.63 15.67
N LYS A 125 12.81 2.35 15.32
CA LYS A 125 13.59 1.68 14.26
C LYS A 125 13.00 1.84 12.87
N SER A 126 11.78 2.38 12.76
CA SER A 126 11.11 2.65 11.50
C SER A 126 11.25 4.13 11.14
N ILE A 127 11.50 4.40 9.86
CA ILE A 127 11.49 5.76 9.30
C ILE A 127 10.06 6.31 9.38
N ASN A 128 9.10 5.55 8.86
CA ASN A 128 7.69 5.91 8.93
C ASN A 128 7.15 5.58 10.33
N LYS A 129 6.21 6.40 10.81
CA LYS A 129 5.58 6.22 12.12
C LYS A 129 4.21 5.56 11.95
N LEU A 130 3.71 4.97 13.03
CA LEU A 130 2.38 4.37 13.03
C LEU A 130 1.36 5.50 13.09
N GLU A 131 0.72 5.78 11.96
CA GLU A 131 -0.18 6.92 11.81
C GLU A 131 -1.65 6.53 11.86
N LEU A 132 -1.98 5.25 11.73
CA LEU A 132 -3.34 4.75 11.87
C LEU A 132 -3.87 4.94 13.30
N ASP A 133 -5.12 5.39 13.45
CA ASP A 133 -5.77 5.35 14.76
C ASP A 133 -6.18 3.92 15.11
N LEU A 134 -5.44 3.32 16.05
CA LEU A 134 -5.63 1.96 16.52
C LEU A 134 -6.96 1.72 17.23
N SER A 135 -7.65 2.78 17.70
CA SER A 135 -8.99 2.64 18.30
C SER A 135 -10.03 2.20 17.27
N ALA A 136 -9.87 2.64 16.02
CA ALA A 136 -10.74 2.35 14.89
C ALA A 136 -10.10 1.40 13.87
N ALA A 137 -8.81 1.08 14.00
CA ALA A 137 -8.09 0.26 13.03
C ALA A 137 -8.59 -1.20 12.98
N GLU A 138 -8.50 -1.77 11.80
CA GLU A 138 -8.79 -3.17 11.50
C GLU A 138 -7.66 -3.78 10.69
N ILE A 139 -7.40 -5.07 10.96
CA ILE A 139 -6.35 -5.82 10.27
C ILE A 139 -6.98 -6.49 9.06
N LEU A 140 -6.53 -6.11 7.87
CA LEU A 140 -6.94 -6.71 6.61
C LEU A 140 -6.30 -8.08 6.42
N GLY A 141 -5.03 -8.23 6.81
CA GLY A 141 -4.31 -9.48 6.64
C GLY A 141 -3.07 -9.62 7.53
N ILE A 142 -2.72 -10.86 7.85
CA ILE A 142 -1.48 -11.22 8.55
C ILE A 142 -0.85 -12.40 7.82
N TYR A 143 0.41 -12.25 7.40
CA TYR A 143 1.14 -13.23 6.62
C TYR A 143 2.42 -13.62 7.33
N ASN A 144 2.72 -14.93 7.29
CA ASN A 144 3.98 -15.45 7.78
C ASN A 144 5.02 -15.29 6.67
N VAL A 145 6.01 -14.46 6.92
CA VAL A 145 7.18 -14.32 6.05
C VAL A 145 8.27 -15.20 6.65
N SER A 146 8.49 -16.37 6.04
CA SER A 146 9.56 -17.27 6.46
C SER A 146 10.93 -16.60 6.32
N ASP A 147 11.92 -17.15 7.01
CA ASP A 147 13.30 -16.81 6.71
C ASP A 147 13.63 -17.12 5.25
N PHE A 148 14.40 -16.23 4.63
CA PHE A 148 14.90 -16.42 3.28
C PHE A 148 16.19 -15.63 3.12
N GLY A 149 17.08 -16.14 2.28
CA GLY A 149 18.37 -15.57 1.98
C GLY A 149 18.99 -16.29 0.78
N MET A 150 20.01 -15.69 0.19
CA MET A 150 20.82 -16.34 -0.85
C MET A 150 22.22 -16.58 -0.33
N GLU A 151 22.86 -17.64 -0.80
CA GLU A 151 24.28 -17.84 -0.59
C GLU A 151 25.06 -16.68 -1.24
N ALA A 152 26.20 -16.33 -0.63
CA ALA A 152 27.11 -15.36 -1.23
C ALA A 152 27.60 -15.88 -2.58
N GLN A 153 27.37 -15.11 -3.63
CA GLN A 153 27.86 -15.47 -4.97
C GLN A 153 29.34 -15.13 -5.10
N PRO A 154 30.13 -15.95 -5.82
CA PRO A 154 31.53 -15.64 -6.07
C PRO A 154 31.67 -14.31 -6.82
N GLU A 155 32.74 -13.57 -6.51
CA GLU A 155 33.02 -12.30 -7.18
C GLU A 155 33.34 -12.56 -8.66
N THR A 156 32.60 -11.89 -9.54
CA THR A 156 32.84 -11.90 -10.98
C THR A 156 33.57 -10.62 -11.40
N ARG A 157 34.01 -10.53 -12.66
CA ARG A 157 34.63 -9.31 -13.20
C ARG A 157 33.74 -8.05 -13.10
N ILE A 158 32.43 -8.21 -12.97
CA ILE A 158 31.46 -7.11 -12.82
C ILE A 158 30.97 -6.92 -11.38
N GLY A 159 31.48 -7.72 -10.43
CA GLY A 159 31.10 -7.70 -9.01
C GLY A 159 30.51 -9.01 -8.50
N ALA A 160 30.13 -9.03 -7.23
CA ALA A 160 29.45 -10.13 -6.57
C ALA A 160 27.94 -9.84 -6.42
N GLY A 161 27.12 -10.88 -6.49
CA GLY A 161 25.69 -10.78 -6.20
C GLY A 161 25.44 -10.40 -4.74
N ASN A 162 24.44 -9.55 -4.48
CA ASN A 162 24.04 -9.20 -3.11
C ASN A 162 23.30 -10.41 -2.47
N PRO A 163 23.82 -11.00 -1.38
CA PRO A 163 23.19 -12.15 -0.71
C PRO A 163 21.92 -11.79 0.06
N ALA A 164 21.52 -10.51 0.09
CA ALA A 164 20.26 -10.05 0.65
C ALA A 164 19.21 -9.82 -0.45
N PRO A 165 18.53 -10.89 -0.94
CA PRO A 165 17.43 -10.71 -1.89
C PRO A 165 16.34 -9.84 -1.28
N ARG A 166 15.55 -9.22 -2.16
CA ARG A 166 14.34 -8.48 -1.78
C ARG A 166 13.13 -9.20 -2.34
N VAL A 167 12.07 -9.27 -1.54
CA VAL A 167 10.81 -9.92 -1.94
C VAL A 167 9.67 -8.90 -1.96
N LYS A 168 8.65 -9.22 -2.74
CA LYS A 168 7.36 -8.55 -2.76
C LYS A 168 6.29 -9.52 -2.26
N TRP A 169 5.29 -8.99 -1.56
CA TRP A 169 4.11 -9.74 -1.12
C TRP A 169 2.86 -9.02 -1.58
N GLU A 170 1.94 -9.78 -2.15
CA GLU A 170 0.70 -9.26 -2.71
C GLU A 170 -0.48 -9.68 -1.84
N PHE A 171 -1.40 -8.74 -1.61
CA PHE A 171 -2.54 -8.86 -0.74
C PHE A 171 -3.79 -8.56 -1.54
N ASP A 172 -4.54 -9.60 -1.90
CA ASP A 172 -5.84 -9.43 -2.53
C ASP A 172 -6.91 -9.20 -1.46
N ILE A 173 -7.58 -8.06 -1.52
CA ILE A 173 -8.70 -7.71 -0.65
C ILE A 173 -9.95 -7.58 -1.49
N ASN A 174 -10.96 -8.36 -1.14
CA ASN A 174 -12.30 -8.18 -1.67
C ASN A 174 -13.00 -7.11 -0.83
N LEU A 175 -13.35 -5.99 -1.45
CA LEU A 175 -14.15 -4.96 -0.84
C LEU A 175 -15.59 -5.48 -0.66
N ASP A 176 -16.18 -5.18 0.48
CA ASP A 176 -17.54 -5.60 0.81
C ASP A 176 -18.56 -4.61 0.25
N ASN A 177 -19.26 -5.03 -0.80
CA ASN A 177 -20.30 -4.23 -1.47
C ASN A 177 -21.52 -3.95 -0.57
N SER A 178 -21.62 -4.54 0.62
CA SER A 178 -22.63 -4.15 1.63
C SER A 178 -22.12 -3.09 2.61
N THR A 179 -20.81 -2.99 2.82
CA THR A 179 -20.19 -2.08 3.79
C THR A 179 -19.69 -0.80 3.13
N VAL A 180 -19.02 -0.90 1.98
CA VAL A 180 -18.43 0.26 1.30
C VAL A 180 -19.49 1.29 0.89
N PRO A 181 -20.66 0.93 0.33
CA PRO A 181 -21.72 1.91 0.07
C PRO A 181 -22.25 2.60 1.34
N VAL A 182 -22.29 1.90 2.47
CA VAL A 182 -22.69 2.51 3.76
C VAL A 182 -21.63 3.51 4.24
N MET A 183 -20.35 3.19 4.06
CA MET A 183 -19.24 4.10 4.34
C MET A 183 -19.33 5.38 3.49
N MET A 184 -19.56 5.24 2.17
CA MET A 184 -19.78 6.37 1.28
C MET A 184 -20.96 7.24 1.71
N ASN A 185 -22.12 6.63 1.97
CA ASN A 185 -23.34 7.35 2.36
C ASN A 185 -23.25 8.03 3.73
N SER A 186 -22.34 7.58 4.60
CA SER A 186 -22.12 8.16 5.93
C SER A 186 -21.01 9.21 5.98
N GLY A 187 -20.39 9.55 4.85
CA GLY A 187 -19.26 10.48 4.78
C GLY A 187 -17.99 9.92 5.42
N LYS A 188 -17.89 8.59 5.53
CA LYS A 188 -16.70 7.84 5.97
C LYS A 188 -16.10 7.08 4.80
N ASP A 189 -16.06 7.75 3.66
CA ASP A 189 -15.67 7.23 2.36
C ASP A 189 -14.15 7.06 2.23
N THR A 190 -13.36 7.53 3.19
CA THR A 190 -11.90 7.48 3.15
C THR A 190 -11.35 6.49 4.17
N ILE A 191 -10.39 5.68 3.74
CA ILE A 191 -9.57 4.82 4.60
C ILE A 191 -8.09 5.12 4.42
N TYR A 192 -7.33 4.85 5.47
CA TYR A 192 -5.89 4.96 5.50
C TYR A 192 -5.31 3.57 5.72
N VAL A 193 -4.39 3.13 4.86
CA VAL A 193 -3.82 1.79 4.86
C VAL A 193 -2.34 1.87 5.17
N GLN A 194 -1.85 0.97 6.03
CA GLN A 194 -0.44 0.90 6.37
C GLN A 194 -0.02 -0.56 6.56
N ALA A 195 1.17 -0.90 6.05
CA ALA A 195 1.80 -2.18 6.27
C ALA A 195 2.83 -2.11 7.40
N ALA A 196 2.93 -3.20 8.17
CA ALA A 196 3.89 -3.36 9.25
C ALA A 196 4.58 -4.73 9.15
N LEU A 197 5.91 -4.74 9.22
CA LEU A 197 6.72 -5.95 9.30
C LEU A 197 7.35 -6.05 10.69
N LEU A 198 7.18 -7.20 11.34
CA LEU A 198 7.68 -7.46 12.68
C LEU A 198 8.31 -8.84 12.74
N ASN A 199 9.33 -9.06 13.58
CA ASN A 199 9.80 -10.42 13.83
C ASN A 199 8.72 -11.24 14.53
N SER A 200 8.66 -12.54 14.24
CA SER A 200 7.69 -13.43 14.90
C SER A 200 7.88 -13.44 16.42
N ASP A 201 9.11 -13.43 16.92
CA ASP A 201 9.38 -13.38 18.36
C ASP A 201 8.86 -12.09 19.01
N ASP A 202 9.02 -10.96 18.33
CA ASP A 202 8.52 -9.67 18.79
C ASP A 202 6.98 -9.64 18.75
N TRP A 203 6.36 -10.26 17.75
CA TRP A 203 4.91 -10.43 17.66
C TRP A 203 4.35 -11.25 18.83
N GLU A 204 4.90 -12.43 19.08
CA GLU A 204 4.44 -13.32 20.16
C GLU A 204 4.68 -12.71 21.55
N SER A 205 5.76 -11.92 21.71
CA SER A 205 6.07 -11.20 22.94
C SER A 205 5.45 -9.80 23.03
N GLN A 206 4.61 -9.40 22.07
CA GLN A 206 3.90 -8.12 22.02
C GLN A 206 4.81 -6.87 22.03
N LYS A 207 6.02 -6.99 21.47
CA LYS A 207 7.01 -5.90 21.31
C LYS A 207 6.83 -5.20 19.98
N PHE A 208 5.76 -4.43 19.87
CA PHE A 208 5.37 -3.74 18.64
C PHE A 208 6.24 -2.50 18.33
N ASP A 209 7.09 -2.06 19.24
CA ASP A 209 8.05 -0.96 19.01
C ASP A 209 9.12 -1.30 17.96
N ASN A 210 9.32 -2.59 17.68
CA ASN A 210 10.25 -3.08 16.65
C ASN A 210 9.64 -3.18 15.25
N MET A 211 8.40 -2.71 15.05
CA MET A 211 7.78 -2.72 13.73
C MET A 211 8.54 -1.84 12.74
N ILE A 212 8.69 -2.33 11.52
CA ILE A 212 9.10 -1.55 10.34
C ILE A 212 7.82 -1.23 9.56
N LEU A 213 7.60 0.04 9.24
CA LEU A 213 6.34 0.49 8.65
C LEU A 213 6.53 0.97 7.21
N SER A 214 5.49 0.79 6.40
CA SER A 214 5.33 1.53 5.14
C SER A 214 4.86 2.95 5.40
N GLU A 215 4.87 3.77 4.35
CA GLU A 215 4.03 4.95 4.22
C GLU A 215 2.55 4.59 4.41
N VAL A 216 1.75 5.61 4.63
CA VAL A 216 0.30 5.48 4.67
C VAL A 216 -0.26 5.81 3.31
N ASP A 217 -1.03 4.87 2.76
CA ASP A 217 -1.81 5.13 1.57
C ASP A 217 -3.24 5.53 1.94
N THR A 218 -3.80 6.44 1.16
CA THR A 218 -5.13 7.00 1.36
C THR A 218 -6.04 6.58 0.21
N ILE A 219 -7.12 5.88 0.55
CA ILE A 219 -8.08 5.37 -0.43
C ILE A 219 -9.43 6.01 -0.15
N GLN A 220 -9.93 6.75 -1.12
CA GLN A 220 -11.27 7.33 -1.08
C GLN A 220 -12.24 6.54 -1.98
N PHE A 221 -13.34 6.07 -1.44
CA PHE A 221 -14.40 5.42 -2.20
C PHE A 221 -15.34 6.48 -2.78
N VAL A 222 -15.61 6.42 -4.08
CA VAL A 222 -16.50 7.37 -4.76
C VAL A 222 -17.58 6.63 -5.56
N PRO A 223 -18.82 7.12 -5.59
CA PRO A 223 -19.89 6.46 -6.32
C PRO A 223 -19.83 6.79 -7.82
N ASN A 224 -19.93 5.76 -8.65
CA ASN A 224 -20.19 5.81 -10.11
C ASN A 224 -19.12 6.46 -11.02
N GLU A 225 -18.52 7.58 -10.64
CA GLU A 225 -17.57 8.31 -11.50
C GLU A 225 -16.40 8.93 -10.71
N CYS A 226 -15.27 9.11 -11.39
CA CYS A 226 -14.13 9.81 -10.81
C CYS A 226 -14.49 11.27 -10.50
N PRO A 227 -14.09 11.80 -9.31
CA PRO A 227 -14.28 13.20 -9.02
C PRO A 227 -13.47 14.07 -9.99
N LYS A 228 -14.01 15.23 -10.39
CA LYS A 228 -13.31 16.15 -11.31
C LYS A 228 -11.98 16.65 -10.75
N MET A 229 -11.91 16.77 -9.42
CA MET A 229 -10.77 17.31 -8.69
C MET A 229 -10.49 16.47 -7.44
N MET A 230 -9.22 16.21 -7.17
CA MET A 230 -8.72 15.65 -5.92
C MET A 230 -7.50 16.47 -5.48
N ASP A 231 -7.48 16.91 -4.22
CA ASP A 231 -6.42 17.75 -3.64
C ASP A 231 -6.07 18.97 -4.50
N GLY A 232 -7.09 19.64 -5.04
CA GLY A 232 -6.91 20.82 -5.89
C GLY A 232 -6.30 20.53 -7.26
N LYS A 233 -6.13 19.25 -7.64
CA LYS A 233 -5.63 18.82 -8.96
C LYS A 233 -6.73 18.12 -9.76
N ARG A 234 -6.68 18.24 -11.09
CA ARG A 234 -7.55 17.45 -11.99
C ARG A 234 -7.22 15.97 -11.89
N VAL A 235 -8.24 15.13 -11.90
CA VAL A 235 -8.09 13.68 -11.80
C VAL A 235 -7.82 13.05 -13.16
N SER A 236 -6.98 12.01 -13.17
CA SER A 236 -6.84 11.08 -14.30
C SER A 236 -7.51 9.75 -13.94
N GLU A 237 -8.22 9.16 -14.89
CA GLU A 237 -8.98 7.91 -14.72
C GLU A 237 -8.23 6.73 -15.35
N PHE A 238 -8.17 5.61 -14.63
CA PHE A 238 -7.67 4.33 -15.12
C PHE A 238 -8.74 3.27 -14.93
N ASN A 239 -9.28 2.77 -16.03
CA ASN A 239 -10.20 1.66 -16.04
C ASN A 239 -9.45 0.38 -16.39
N MET A 240 -9.45 -0.62 -15.48
CA MET A 240 -8.78 -1.91 -15.70
C MET A 240 -9.71 -3.00 -16.23
N SER A 241 -10.79 -2.62 -16.92
CA SER A 241 -11.77 -3.57 -17.47
C SER A 241 -11.48 -4.05 -18.90
N GLU A 242 -10.31 -3.75 -19.49
CA GLU A 242 -10.00 -4.15 -20.87
C GLU A 242 -8.53 -4.60 -21.06
N ASP A 243 -8.15 -5.73 -20.49
CA ASP A 243 -7.08 -6.57 -21.06
C ASP A 243 -7.70 -7.85 -21.62
N GLY A 244 -8.42 -7.67 -22.73
CA GLY A 244 -9.03 -8.77 -23.46
C GLY A 244 -10.02 -8.34 -24.51
N VAL A 245 -9.60 -7.55 -25.51
CA VAL A 245 -10.03 -7.60 -26.92
C VAL A 245 -9.51 -6.36 -27.68
N ASN A 246 -8.72 -6.63 -28.73
CA ASN A 246 -8.20 -5.71 -29.75
C ASN A 246 -9.04 -4.45 -30.04
N LYS A 247 -8.36 -3.30 -30.26
CA LYS A 247 -8.56 -2.49 -31.48
C LYS A 247 -7.47 -1.41 -31.72
N ASN A 248 -6.83 -1.58 -32.87
CA ASN A 248 -6.48 -0.58 -33.87
C ASN A 248 -5.59 0.62 -33.48
N GLY A 249 -4.34 0.53 -33.93
CA GLY A 249 -3.51 1.69 -34.18
C GLY A 249 -2.38 1.35 -35.14
N ASP A 250 -2.67 1.31 -36.44
CA ASP A 250 -1.68 1.80 -37.39
C ASP A 250 -2.37 2.62 -38.48
N GLY A 251 -2.48 3.92 -38.19
CA GLY A 251 -2.72 4.92 -39.20
C GLY A 251 -1.36 5.40 -39.70
N SER A 252 -1.07 5.13 -40.97
CA SER A 252 0.02 5.81 -41.67
C SER A 252 -0.54 6.56 -42.88
N ASN A 253 -0.04 7.78 -43.01
CA ASN A 253 -0.47 8.88 -43.87
C ASN A 253 -0.21 8.69 -45.37
N GLY A 254 -0.90 9.52 -46.16
CA GLY A 254 -0.54 9.93 -47.53
C GLY A 254 -1.53 9.37 -48.56
N GLY A 255 -2.44 10.13 -49.17
CA GLY A 255 -2.26 11.45 -49.77
C GLY A 255 -1.97 11.27 -51.26
N ASP A 256 -3.01 11.26 -52.11
CA ASP A 256 -2.98 11.96 -53.40
C ASP A 256 -4.40 12.04 -54.00
N SER A 257 -4.59 13.14 -54.72
CA SER A 257 -5.72 13.61 -55.50
C SER A 257 -6.14 12.69 -56.66
N THR A 258 -7.43 12.66 -57.02
CA THR A 258 -7.99 13.18 -58.31
C THR A 258 -9.43 12.71 -58.59
N THR A 259 -10.34 13.70 -58.59
CA THR A 259 -11.38 14.05 -59.58
C THR A 259 -12.28 13.03 -60.31
N ASN A 260 -13.58 13.43 -60.32
CA ASN A 260 -14.66 13.25 -61.31
C ASN A 260 -15.40 11.89 -61.28
N GLY A 261 -16.73 11.79 -61.27
CA GLY A 261 -17.75 12.69 -61.81
C GLY A 261 -18.45 11.96 -62.97
N GLU A 262 -19.79 11.82 -62.88
CA GLU A 262 -20.72 11.23 -63.87
C GLU A 262 -20.61 9.70 -64.06
N GLY A 263 -21.67 8.91 -64.17
CA GLY A 263 -23.02 9.18 -64.64
C GLY A 263 -23.32 8.24 -65.80
N LYS A 264 -23.92 7.07 -65.52
CA LYS A 264 -24.93 6.36 -66.32
C LYS A 264 -25.38 5.09 -65.62
#